data_AF-A0A2N1KP82-F1
#
_entry.id   AF-A0A2N1KP82-F1
#
_cell.length_a   1.000
_cell.length_b   1.000
_cell.length_c   1.000
_cell.angle_alpha   90.00
_cell.angle_beta   90.00
_cell.angle_gamma   90.00
#
_symmetry.space_group_name_H-M   'P 1'
#
loop_
_entity.id
_entity.type
_entity.pdbx_description
1 polymer ?
#
loop_
_entity_poly.entity_id
_entity_poly.type
_entity_poly.pdbx_seq_one_letter_code
_entity_poly.pdbx_strand_id
1 'polypeptide(L)'
;MFLTKSLPRLFSSSGFLLVVLCFFFNFMTISCNHEPVATITGWSLVKGGKPQAVVPKWAEGLSNEDIKELGQNGNAALTQSRRIPMQPAAAVVVLLCVLGIGMSWAPEKITLYGNSIASGLSIILLVMLRYFLSDFDTILNTATVDLNPLSKEDLQFIRLFSIDWNWPYWLALGILLVIFGNTGYQLLRKRS
;
A
#
# COMPACT_ATOMS: atom_id res chain seq x y z
N MET A 1 8.99 11.90 -37.61
CA MET A 1 7.68 12.23 -37.00
C MET A 1 7.15 11.14 -36.03
N PHE A 2 7.67 9.90 -36.05
CA PHE A 2 7.21 8.83 -35.15
C PHE A 2 7.81 8.88 -33.73
N LEU A 3 9.05 9.36 -33.57
CA LEU A 3 9.74 9.40 -32.26
C LEU A 3 9.14 10.38 -31.24
N THR A 4 8.51 11.47 -31.68
CA THR A 4 7.98 12.50 -30.77
C THR A 4 6.65 12.08 -30.10
N LYS A 5 5.91 11.15 -30.70
CA LYS A 5 4.64 10.64 -30.15
C LYS A 5 4.81 9.40 -29.27
N SER A 6 5.91 8.66 -29.41
CA SER A 6 6.16 7.43 -28.64
C SER A 6 6.67 7.71 -27.22
N LEU A 7 7.47 8.77 -27.03
CA LEU A 7 8.04 9.13 -25.73
C LEU A 7 7.00 9.33 -24.61
N PRO A 8 5.92 10.12 -24.78
CA PRO A 8 4.92 10.29 -23.73
C PRO A 8 4.13 9.00 -23.44
N ARG A 9 3.92 8.15 -24.44
CA ARG A 9 3.23 6.86 -24.28
C ARG A 9 4.07 5.88 -23.46
N LEU A 10 5.36 5.80 -23.78
CA LEU A 10 6.33 5.01 -23.03
C LEU A 10 6.41 5.49 -21.58
N PHE A 11 6.49 6.81 -21.36
CA PHE A 11 6.54 7.36 -20.01
C PHE A 11 5.30 7.00 -19.16
N SER A 12 4.08 7.16 -19.71
CA SER A 12 2.86 6.77 -18.99
C SER A 12 2.78 5.27 -18.75
N SER A 13 3.05 4.45 -19.76
CA SER A 13 3.03 2.99 -19.64
C SER A 13 4.04 2.48 -18.62
N SER A 14 5.29 2.96 -18.68
CA SER A 14 6.35 2.61 -17.74
C SER A 14 6.05 3.13 -16.34
N GLY A 15 5.43 4.31 -16.20
CA GLY A 15 5.00 4.83 -14.92
C GLY A 15 3.95 3.95 -14.25
N PHE A 16 2.90 3.55 -14.96
CA PHE A 16 1.91 2.61 -14.42
C PHE A 16 2.52 1.24 -14.09
N LEU A 17 3.44 0.74 -14.92
CA LEU A 17 4.16 -0.50 -14.63
C LEU A 17 5.01 -0.37 -13.35
N LEU A 18 5.71 0.75 -13.17
CA LEU A 18 6.52 1.02 -11.99
C LEU A 18 5.64 1.07 -10.72
N VAL A 19 4.44 1.65 -10.81
CA VAL A 19 3.45 1.62 -9.72
C VAL A 19 3.05 0.18 -9.38
N VAL A 20 2.75 -0.67 -10.38
CA VAL A 20 2.44 -2.09 -10.14
C VAL A 20 3.62 -2.79 -9.47
N LEU A 21 4.86 -2.51 -9.90
CA LEU A 21 6.05 -3.07 -9.27
C LEU A 21 6.20 -2.65 -7.80
N CYS A 22 5.87 -1.39 -7.45
CA CYS A 22 5.87 -0.94 -6.07
C CYS A 22 5.03 -1.84 -5.15
N PHE A 23 3.89 -2.37 -5.62
CA PHE A 23 3.03 -3.24 -4.79
C PHE A 23 3.73 -4.53 -4.34
N PHE A 24 4.78 -4.99 -5.03
CA PHE A 24 5.55 -6.15 -4.59
C PHE A 24 6.53 -5.84 -3.44
N PHE A 25 6.69 -4.57 -3.08
CA PHE A 25 7.55 -4.12 -1.98
C PHE A 25 6.75 -3.75 -0.73
N ASN A 26 7.47 -3.56 0.38
CA ASN A 26 6.91 -3.20 1.68
C ASN A 26 6.27 -1.82 1.64
N PHE A 27 4.94 -1.75 1.68
CA PHE A 27 4.17 -0.50 1.67
C PHE A 27 4.09 0.15 3.04
N MET A 28 4.01 -0.64 4.09
CA MET A 28 3.95 -0.13 5.45
C MET A 28 4.65 -1.04 6.45
N THR A 29 5.01 -0.46 7.58
CA THR A 29 5.61 -1.12 8.73
C THR A 29 4.79 -0.77 9.96
N ILE A 30 4.44 -1.79 10.73
CA ILE A 30 3.80 -1.66 12.02
C ILE A 30 4.93 -1.67 13.04
N SER A 31 5.05 -0.57 13.78
CA SER A 31 6.08 -0.38 14.80
C SER A 31 5.43 -0.32 16.18
N CYS A 32 6.09 -0.86 17.21
CA CYS A 32 5.71 -0.71 18.61
C CYS A 32 6.82 0.05 19.32
N ASN A 33 6.55 1.18 19.97
CA ASN A 33 7.59 2.00 20.61
C ASN A 33 8.79 2.31 19.70
N HIS A 34 8.51 2.64 18.43
CA HIS A 34 9.50 2.94 17.39
C HIS A 34 10.35 1.75 16.94
N GLU A 35 10.05 0.53 17.38
CA GLU A 35 10.67 -0.68 16.88
C GLU A 35 9.76 -1.39 15.87
N PRO A 36 10.25 -1.76 14.67
CA PRO A 36 9.43 -2.43 13.67
C PRO A 36 9.11 -3.86 14.11
N VAL A 37 7.82 -4.20 14.13
CA VAL A 37 7.31 -5.52 14.54
C VAL A 37 6.85 -6.32 13.33
N ALA A 38 6.26 -5.65 12.34
CA ALA A 38 5.75 -6.32 11.15
C ALA A 38 5.81 -5.42 9.91
N THR A 39 6.05 -6.02 8.75
CA THR A 39 5.96 -5.31 7.45
C THR A 39 4.90 -5.92 6.56
N ILE A 40 4.29 -5.07 5.74
CA ILE A 40 3.19 -5.44 4.87
C ILE A 40 3.51 -4.95 3.46
N THR A 41 3.56 -5.90 2.51
CA THR A 41 3.69 -5.56 1.09
C THR A 41 2.36 -5.06 0.52
N GLY A 42 2.42 -4.25 -0.53
CA GLY A 42 1.21 -3.86 -1.27
C GLY A 42 0.42 -5.06 -1.78
N TRP A 43 1.10 -6.13 -2.18
CA TRP A 43 0.49 -7.36 -2.67
C TRP A 43 -0.23 -8.16 -1.59
N SER A 44 0.31 -8.16 -0.36
CA SER A 44 -0.38 -8.70 0.81
C SER A 44 -1.69 -7.95 1.07
N LEU A 45 -1.76 -6.64 0.79
CA LEU A 45 -3.01 -5.87 0.86
C LEU A 45 -3.99 -6.26 -0.24
N VAL A 46 -3.49 -6.51 -1.46
CA VAL A 46 -4.32 -6.90 -2.61
C VAL A 46 -4.97 -8.26 -2.41
N LYS A 47 -4.24 -9.26 -1.88
CA LYS A 47 -4.77 -10.64 -1.74
C LYS A 47 -5.39 -10.94 -0.40
N GLY A 48 -5.09 -10.12 0.60
CA GLY A 48 -5.17 -10.55 1.99
C GLY A 48 -4.05 -11.56 2.28
N GLY A 49 -3.31 -11.35 3.35
CA GLY A 49 -2.11 -12.14 3.61
C GLY A 49 -1.61 -11.98 5.02
N LYS A 50 -0.64 -12.81 5.39
CA LYS A 50 0.05 -12.65 6.67
C LYS A 50 1.09 -11.54 6.53
N PRO A 51 1.17 -10.61 7.50
CA PRO A 51 2.28 -9.67 7.55
C PRO A 51 3.59 -10.45 7.76
N GLN A 52 4.70 -9.93 7.24
CA GLN A 52 6.02 -10.49 7.49
C GLN A 52 6.51 -9.99 8.85
N ALA A 53 6.74 -10.91 9.78
CA ALA A 53 7.28 -10.59 11.09
C ALA A 53 8.70 -10.04 10.95
N VAL A 54 9.00 -8.96 11.66
CA VAL A 54 10.34 -8.42 11.78
C VAL A 54 10.87 -8.85 13.14
N VAL A 55 12.05 -9.47 13.16
CA VAL A 55 12.73 -9.79 14.42
C VAL A 55 13.29 -8.48 14.97
N PRO A 56 12.84 -8.01 16.14
CA PRO A 56 13.34 -6.77 16.70
C PRO A 56 14.78 -6.94 17.18
N LYS A 57 15.55 -5.85 17.20
CA LYS A 57 17.00 -5.89 17.50
C LYS A 57 17.32 -6.39 18.90
N TRP A 58 16.44 -6.19 19.88
CA TRP A 58 16.63 -6.74 21.22
C TRP A 58 16.56 -8.27 21.26
N ALA A 59 16.03 -8.91 20.21
CA ALA A 59 16.02 -10.36 20.07
C ALA A 59 17.24 -10.91 19.29
N GLU A 60 18.15 -10.05 18.82
CA GLU A 60 19.42 -10.48 18.23
C GLU A 60 20.31 -11.12 19.31
N GLY A 61 20.52 -12.44 19.21
CA GLY A 61 21.35 -13.21 20.15
C GLY A 61 20.58 -14.18 21.05
N LEU A 62 19.25 -14.14 21.06
CA LEU A 62 18.42 -15.16 21.69
C LEU A 62 18.36 -16.43 20.81
N SER A 63 18.29 -17.61 21.42
CA SER A 63 18.12 -18.85 20.65
C SER A 63 16.75 -18.88 19.96
N ASN A 64 16.63 -19.60 18.85
CA ASN A 64 15.36 -19.74 18.13
C ASN A 64 14.24 -20.37 19.00
N GLU A 65 14.60 -21.04 20.09
CA GLU A 65 13.69 -21.68 21.05
C GLU A 65 13.19 -20.65 22.07
N ASP A 66 14.09 -19.80 22.60
CA ASP A 66 13.72 -18.66 23.47
C ASP A 66 12.88 -17.62 22.72
N ILE A 67 13.18 -17.37 21.45
CA ILE A 67 12.38 -16.49 20.57
C ILE A 67 11.02 -17.11 20.26
N LYS A 68 10.89 -18.44 20.22
CA LYS A 68 9.58 -19.09 20.08
C LYS A 68 8.77 -18.96 21.36
N GLU A 69 9.38 -19.10 22.53
CA GLU A 69 8.69 -19.04 23.83
C GLU A 69 8.32 -17.59 24.23
N LEU A 70 9.26 -16.64 24.10
CA LEU A 70 9.01 -15.19 24.30
C LEU A 70 8.18 -14.59 23.16
N GLY A 71 8.44 -15.01 21.93
CA GLY A 71 7.69 -14.61 20.76
C GLY A 71 6.25 -15.10 20.84
N GLN A 72 5.96 -16.28 21.39
CA GLN A 72 4.59 -16.78 21.53
C GLN A 72 3.68 -15.90 22.41
N ASN A 73 4.24 -15.22 23.41
CA ASN A 73 3.46 -14.43 24.35
C ASN A 73 3.35 -12.92 23.99
N GLY A 74 4.28 -12.36 23.21
CA GLY A 74 4.26 -10.92 22.85
C GLY A 74 4.14 -10.60 21.35
N ASN A 75 4.80 -11.36 20.48
CA ASN A 75 4.91 -11.05 19.03
C ASN A 75 4.11 -12.00 18.14
N ALA A 76 3.89 -13.26 18.54
CA ALA A 76 3.14 -14.27 17.81
C ALA A 76 1.63 -14.05 17.91
N ALA A 77 1.15 -13.48 19.02
CA ALA A 77 -0.24 -13.04 19.13
C ALA A 77 -0.60 -11.98 18.06
N LEU A 78 0.38 -11.16 17.64
CA LEU A 78 0.21 -10.13 16.60
C LEU A 78 0.61 -10.61 15.19
N THR A 79 1.56 -11.55 15.05
CA THR A 79 2.11 -11.95 13.74
C THR A 79 1.72 -13.36 13.25
N GLN A 80 1.37 -14.31 14.13
CA GLN A 80 1.07 -15.69 13.70
C GLN A 80 -0.40 -15.92 13.33
N SER A 81 -1.35 -15.19 13.90
CA SER A 81 -2.79 -15.42 13.70
C SER A 81 -3.50 -14.39 12.81
N ARG A 82 -3.00 -13.15 12.70
CA ARG A 82 -3.74 -12.09 12.00
C ARG A 82 -3.38 -11.97 10.53
N ARG A 83 -4.17 -12.62 9.67
CA ARG A 83 -4.24 -12.23 8.27
C ARG A 83 -4.82 -10.83 8.19
N ILE A 84 -4.18 -9.97 7.40
CA ILE A 84 -4.76 -8.68 7.06
C ILE A 84 -5.88 -8.96 6.06
N PRO A 85 -7.12 -8.49 6.30
CA PRO A 85 -8.19 -8.68 5.35
C PRO A 85 -7.80 -8.02 4.03
N MET A 86 -8.16 -8.69 2.92
CA MET A 86 -7.99 -8.14 1.58
C MET A 86 -8.55 -6.71 1.55
N GLN A 87 -7.74 -5.78 1.04
CA GLN A 87 -8.12 -4.38 0.88
C GLN A 87 -8.58 -4.18 -0.57
N PRO A 88 -9.91 -4.05 -0.82
CA PRO A 88 -10.41 -3.93 -2.19
C PRO A 88 -9.84 -2.71 -2.92
N ALA A 89 -9.62 -1.60 -2.20
CA ALA A 89 -9.01 -0.40 -2.75
C ALA A 89 -7.62 -0.67 -3.35
N ALA A 90 -6.78 -1.48 -2.68
CA ALA A 90 -5.46 -1.86 -3.18
C ALA A 90 -5.56 -2.69 -4.47
N ALA A 91 -6.50 -3.63 -4.53
CA ALA A 91 -6.74 -4.46 -5.72
C ALA A 91 -7.23 -3.62 -6.91
N VAL A 92 -8.15 -2.68 -6.67
CA VAL A 92 -8.66 -1.77 -7.70
C VAL A 92 -7.55 -0.86 -8.23
N VAL A 93 -6.65 -0.36 -7.38
CA VAL A 93 -5.48 0.43 -7.84
C VAL A 93 -4.60 -0.37 -8.78
N VAL A 94 -4.28 -1.63 -8.44
CA VAL A 94 -3.49 -2.49 -9.33
C VAL A 94 -4.21 -2.71 -10.66
N LEU A 95 -5.51 -3.00 -10.63
CA LEU A 95 -6.33 -3.17 -11.83
C LEU A 95 -6.32 -1.90 -12.71
N LEU A 96 -6.52 -0.73 -12.11
CA LEU A 96 -6.48 0.55 -12.82
C LEU A 96 -5.11 0.84 -13.43
N CYS A 97 -4.02 0.45 -12.75
CA CYS A 97 -2.68 0.60 -13.31
C CYS A 97 -2.46 -0.35 -14.50
N VAL A 98 -2.93 -1.60 -14.43
CA VAL A 98 -2.87 -2.55 -15.55
C VAL A 98 -3.68 -2.03 -16.74
N LEU A 99 -4.88 -1.49 -16.49
CA LEU A 99 -5.68 -0.83 -17.53
C LEU A 99 -4.99 0.41 -18.09
N GLY A 100 -4.35 1.23 -17.25
CA GLY A 100 -3.56 2.40 -17.65
C GLY A 100 -2.36 2.05 -18.55
N ILE A 101 -1.71 0.91 -18.30
CA ILE A 101 -0.70 0.35 -19.21
C ILE A 101 -1.34 0.11 -20.59
N GLY A 102 -2.46 -0.62 -20.65
CA GLY A 102 -3.16 -0.90 -21.91
C GLY A 102 -3.64 0.37 -22.64
N MET A 103 -4.23 1.32 -21.92
CA MET A 103 -4.72 2.59 -22.47
C MET A 103 -3.60 3.49 -23.00
N SER A 104 -2.37 3.34 -22.50
CA SER A 104 -1.21 4.10 -22.98
C SER A 104 -0.85 3.79 -24.44
N TRP A 105 -1.33 2.67 -24.99
CA TRP A 105 -1.14 2.27 -26.39
C TRP A 105 -2.36 2.54 -27.28
N ALA A 106 -3.44 3.06 -26.71
CA ALA A 106 -4.67 3.39 -27.43
C ALA A 106 -4.53 4.66 -28.32
N PRO A 107 -5.54 5.00 -29.14
CA PRO A 107 -5.59 6.28 -29.85
C PRO A 107 -5.49 7.48 -28.90
N GLU A 108 -4.88 8.58 -29.36
CA GLU A 108 -4.50 9.72 -28.51
C GLU A 108 -5.64 10.29 -27.65
N LYS A 109 -6.87 10.30 -28.16
CA LYS A 109 -8.04 10.78 -27.39
C LYS A 109 -8.30 9.87 -26.19
N ILE A 110 -8.29 8.55 -26.41
CA ILE A 110 -8.55 7.56 -25.37
C ILE A 110 -7.41 7.56 -24.35
N THR A 111 -6.16 7.66 -24.79
CA THR A 111 -5.00 7.68 -23.89
C THR A 111 -5.05 8.86 -22.90
N LEU A 112 -5.39 10.06 -23.37
CA LEU A 112 -5.44 11.25 -22.50
C LEU A 112 -6.51 11.12 -21.40
N TYR A 113 -7.75 10.81 -21.77
CA TYR A 113 -8.83 10.67 -20.80
C TYR A 113 -8.66 9.43 -19.94
N GLY A 114 -8.30 8.30 -20.55
CA GLY A 114 -8.11 7.03 -19.86
C GLY A 114 -7.00 7.10 -18.82
N ASN A 115 -5.83 7.64 -19.17
CA ASN A 115 -4.73 7.77 -18.22
C ASN A 115 -5.04 8.77 -17.10
N SER A 116 -5.76 9.87 -17.40
CA SER A 116 -6.18 10.84 -16.38
C SER A 116 -7.17 10.22 -15.40
N ILE A 117 -8.19 9.50 -15.89
CA ILE A 117 -9.16 8.81 -15.04
C ILE A 117 -8.49 7.71 -14.22
N ALA A 118 -7.68 6.85 -14.85
CA ALA A 118 -7.00 5.74 -14.18
C ALA A 118 -6.05 6.25 -13.08
N SER A 119 -5.22 7.26 -13.38
CA SER A 119 -4.31 7.84 -12.38
C SER A 119 -5.04 8.60 -11.28
N GLY A 120 -6.04 9.41 -11.62
CA GLY A 120 -6.85 10.16 -10.66
C GLY A 120 -7.59 9.26 -9.67
N LEU A 121 -8.29 8.23 -10.18
CA LEU A 121 -8.97 7.25 -9.32
C LEU A 121 -7.97 6.46 -8.47
N SER A 122 -6.81 6.09 -9.03
CA SER A 122 -5.77 5.38 -8.27
C SER A 122 -5.22 6.22 -7.11
N ILE A 123 -5.01 7.53 -7.32
CA ILE A 123 -4.57 8.47 -6.27
C ILE A 123 -5.61 8.51 -5.15
N ILE A 124 -6.89 8.71 -5.49
CA ILE A 124 -7.98 8.77 -4.51
C ILE A 124 -8.02 7.48 -3.69
N LEU A 125 -7.98 6.32 -4.35
CA LEU A 125 -8.02 5.02 -3.68
C LEU A 125 -6.80 4.76 -2.81
N LEU A 126 -5.59 5.17 -3.20
CA LEU A 126 -4.38 5.06 -2.37
C LEU A 126 -4.43 5.99 -1.15
N VAL A 127 -5.01 7.18 -1.28
CA VAL A 127 -5.21 8.10 -0.15
C VAL A 127 -6.27 7.57 0.80
N MET A 128 -7.39 7.07 0.27
CA MET A 128 -8.44 6.41 1.08
C MET A 128 -7.89 5.18 1.79
N LEU A 129 -7.15 4.33 1.10
CA LEU A 129 -6.47 3.16 1.69
C LEU A 129 -5.58 3.60 2.86
N ARG A 130 -4.81 4.68 2.67
CA ARG A 130 -3.99 5.24 3.75
C ARG A 130 -4.83 5.73 4.91
N TYR A 131 -5.89 6.49 4.66
CA TYR A 131 -6.79 6.99 5.70
C TYR A 131 -7.40 5.83 6.51
N PHE A 132 -8.02 4.85 5.86
CA PHE A 132 -8.67 3.73 6.55
C PHE A 132 -7.71 2.84 7.32
N LEU A 133 -6.50 2.63 6.81
CA LEU A 133 -5.51 1.82 7.52
C LEU A 133 -4.81 2.59 8.64
N SER A 134 -4.63 3.91 8.48
CA SER A 134 -4.03 4.77 9.52
C SER A 134 -5.03 5.07 10.64
N ASP A 135 -6.33 4.98 10.37
CA ASP A 135 -7.40 5.06 11.36
C ASP A 135 -7.50 3.74 12.13
N PHE A 136 -6.52 3.56 13.01
CA PHE A 136 -6.35 2.37 13.84
C PHE A 136 -7.58 2.10 14.73
N ASP A 137 -8.39 3.12 15.04
CA ASP A 137 -9.66 3.00 15.77
C ASP A 137 -10.69 2.14 15.02
N THR A 138 -10.70 2.19 13.69
CA THR A 138 -11.60 1.35 12.87
C THR A 138 -11.13 -0.10 12.87
N ILE A 139 -9.81 -0.35 12.86
CA ILE A 139 -9.22 -1.69 12.98
C ILE A 139 -9.45 -2.25 14.39
N LEU A 140 -9.34 -1.42 15.43
CA LEU A 140 -9.66 -1.74 16.82
C LEU A 140 -11.15 -2.08 17.00
N ASN A 141 -12.06 -1.31 16.40
CA ASN A 141 -13.50 -1.56 16.47
C ASN A 141 -13.93 -2.80 15.69
N THR A 142 -13.27 -3.10 14.56
CA THR A 142 -13.51 -4.35 13.83
C THR A 142 -12.89 -5.54 14.58
N ALA A 143 -11.78 -5.30 15.29
CA ALA A 143 -11.10 -6.28 16.12
C ALA A 143 -11.86 -6.64 17.41
N THR A 144 -12.46 -5.67 18.10
CA THR A 144 -13.21 -5.89 19.36
C THR A 144 -14.49 -6.71 19.14
N VAL A 145 -15.06 -6.68 17.93
CA VAL A 145 -16.23 -7.50 17.57
C VAL A 145 -15.86 -8.99 17.46
N ASP A 146 -14.65 -9.32 17.02
CA ASP A 146 -14.13 -10.71 16.95
C ASP A 146 -13.34 -11.14 18.20
N LEU A 147 -12.91 -10.19 19.04
CA LEU A 147 -12.08 -10.42 20.23
C LEU A 147 -12.83 -10.06 21.51
N ASN A 148 -13.88 -10.81 21.80
CA ASN A 148 -14.42 -10.89 23.14
C ASN A 148 -13.72 -12.10 23.80
N PRO A 149 -12.58 -11.94 24.53
CA PRO A 149 -12.50 -11.16 25.76
C PRO A 149 -11.09 -10.55 26.02
N LEU A 150 -10.70 -9.45 25.37
CA LEU A 150 -9.47 -8.75 25.77
C LEU A 150 -9.77 -7.72 26.86
N SER A 151 -8.96 -7.72 27.92
CA SER A 151 -9.14 -6.83 29.06
C SER A 151 -8.86 -5.37 28.65
N LYS A 152 -9.40 -4.39 29.39
CA LYS A 152 -9.14 -2.96 29.13
C LYS A 152 -7.65 -2.60 29.20
N GLU A 153 -6.84 -3.40 29.88
CA GLU A 153 -5.39 -3.22 30.03
C GLU A 153 -4.64 -3.66 28.77
N ASP A 154 -5.08 -4.73 28.10
CA ASP A 154 -4.52 -5.16 26.81
C ASP A 154 -4.82 -4.14 25.70
N LEU A 155 -5.95 -3.43 25.79
CA LEU A 155 -6.29 -2.32 24.90
C LEU A 155 -5.37 -1.10 25.09
N GLN A 156 -4.74 -0.92 26.26
CA GLN A 156 -3.78 0.17 26.50
C GLN A 156 -2.41 -0.11 25.84
N PHE A 157 -1.99 -1.37 25.74
CA PHE A 157 -0.80 -1.76 24.96
C PHE A 157 -0.95 -1.42 23.47
N ILE A 158 -2.18 -1.36 22.95
CA ILE A 158 -2.44 -1.06 21.54
C ILE A 158 -2.14 0.41 21.19
N ARG A 159 -2.09 1.32 22.17
CA ARG A 159 -1.72 2.74 21.94
C ARG A 159 -0.25 2.97 21.62
N LEU A 160 0.59 1.93 21.65
CA LEU A 160 2.02 2.02 21.34
C LEU A 160 2.35 1.65 19.88
N PHE A 161 1.35 1.23 19.10
CA PHE A 161 1.55 0.87 17.70
C PHE A 161 1.41 2.08 16.77
N SER A 162 2.41 2.30 15.93
CA SER A 162 2.38 3.27 14.82
C SER A 162 2.44 2.55 13.48
N ILE A 163 1.76 3.11 12.47
CA ILE A 163 1.89 2.68 11.08
C ILE A 163 2.76 3.67 10.35
N ASP A 164 3.91 3.19 9.92
CA ASP A 164 4.85 3.96 9.12
C ASP A 164 4.70 3.55 7.65
N TRP A 165 4.40 4.53 6.79
CA TRP A 165 4.27 4.32 5.34
C TRP A 165 5.63 4.41 4.67
N ASN A 166 6.04 3.33 4.04
CA ASN A 166 7.36 3.18 3.45
C ASN A 166 7.46 3.84 2.07
N TRP A 167 8.70 4.01 1.60
CA TRP A 167 9.00 4.65 0.31
C TRP A 167 8.25 4.07 -0.91
N PRO A 168 7.93 2.76 -1.04
CA PRO A 168 7.23 2.26 -2.23
C PRO A 168 5.82 2.83 -2.38
N TYR A 169 5.13 3.07 -1.26
CA TYR A 169 3.83 3.73 -1.25
C TYR A 169 3.94 5.18 -1.78
N TRP A 170 4.90 5.94 -1.24
CA TRP A 170 5.12 7.33 -1.64
C TRP A 170 5.59 7.46 -3.08
N LEU A 171 6.42 6.52 -3.54
CA LEU A 171 6.85 6.46 -4.92
C LEU A 171 5.66 6.18 -5.85
N ALA A 172 4.82 5.20 -5.52
CA ALA A 172 3.61 4.90 -6.28
C ALA A 172 2.69 6.13 -6.39
N LEU A 173 2.43 6.81 -5.27
CA LEU A 173 1.63 8.03 -5.24
C LEU A 173 2.25 9.16 -6.09
N GLY A 174 3.57 9.38 -5.95
CA GLY A 174 4.31 10.39 -6.70
C GLY A 174 4.26 10.17 -8.21
N ILE A 175 4.47 8.92 -8.66
CA ILE A 175 4.39 8.56 -10.09
C ILE A 175 2.98 8.83 -10.63
N LEU A 176 1.93 8.41 -9.91
CA LEU A 176 0.56 8.65 -10.33
C LEU A 176 0.23 10.15 -10.43
N LEU A 177 0.70 10.96 -9.48
CA LEU A 177 0.54 12.41 -9.51
C LEU A 177 1.24 13.03 -10.73
N VAL A 178 2.44 12.56 -11.07
CA VAL A 178 3.18 13.03 -12.26
C VAL A 178 2.43 12.65 -13.55
N ILE A 179 1.91 11.41 -13.65
CA ILE A 179 1.10 10.99 -14.79
C ILE A 179 -0.16 11.85 -14.90
N PHE A 180 -0.89 12.01 -13.79
CA PHE A 180 -2.12 12.80 -13.74
C PHE A 180 -1.87 14.26 -14.13
N GLY A 181 -0.86 14.90 -13.54
CA GLY A 181 -0.47 16.28 -13.83
C GLY A 181 -0.06 16.48 -15.29
N ASN A 182 0.74 15.57 -15.86
CA ASN A 182 1.14 15.63 -17.27
C ASN A 182 -0.06 15.48 -18.22
N THR A 183 -0.96 14.54 -17.95
CA THR A 183 -2.19 14.37 -18.77
C THR A 183 -3.12 15.57 -18.65
N GLY A 184 -3.27 16.14 -17.45
CA GLY A 184 -4.05 17.35 -17.20
C GLY A 184 -3.48 18.57 -17.95
N TYR A 185 -2.16 18.76 -17.90
CA TYR A 185 -1.48 19.82 -18.65
C TYR A 185 -1.73 19.71 -20.16
N GLN A 186 -1.63 18.50 -20.72
CA GLN A 186 -1.89 18.27 -22.15
C GLN A 186 -3.36 18.52 -22.54
N LEU A 187 -4.31 18.18 -21.66
CA LEU A 187 -5.74 18.47 -21.86
C LEU A 187 -6.03 19.98 -21.86
N LEU A 188 -5.40 20.73 -20.94
CA LEU A 188 -5.54 22.19 -20.87
C LEU A 188 -4.92 22.86 -22.10
N ARG A 189 -3.70 22.45 -22.50
CA ARG A 189 -3.02 23.00 -23.67
C ARG A 189 -3.78 22.81 -24.98
N LYS A 190 -4.57 21.74 -25.12
CA LYS A 190 -5.40 21.51 -26.32
C LYS A 190 -6.67 22.38 -26.37
N ARG A 191 -7.06 23.02 -25.26
CA ARG A 191 -8.24 23.90 -25.19
C ARG A 191 -7.92 25.38 -25.41
N SER A 192 -6.66 25.78 -25.19
CA SER A 192 -6.14 27.13 -25.48
C SER A 192 -5.67 27.23 -26.93
#